data_AF-A0A7S0BCW4-F1
#
_entry.id   AF-A0A7S0BCW4-F1
#
_cell.length_a   1.000
_cell.length_b   1.000
_cell.length_c   1.000
_cell.angle_alpha   90.00
_cell.angle_beta   90.00
_cell.angle_gamma   90.00
#
_symmetry.space_group_name_H-M   'P 1'
#
loop_
_entity.id
_entity.type
_entity.pdbx_description
1 polymer ?
#
loop_
_entity_poly.entity_id
_entity_poly.type
_entity_poly.pdbx_seq_one_letter_code
_entity_poly.pdbx_strand_id
1 'polypeptide(L)'
;EREKNKALQDWLADNGVYMSDRSGWGKAPHGLVISNETTDEGEPCGRGLLAKRDLTQGEPIFEIPVELCLTKAKAVEMLDLPEDLNEYISIAILLISERNKGSDSFYKPYIDILPSDEDLNPMFRWPKEDRELLQGSPVVSAAKSLEEKLATEYNEINESLFTKRRKE
;
A
#
# COMPACT_ATOMS: atom_id res chain seq x y z
N GLU A 1 -15.27 -4.63 5.33
CA GLU A 1 -14.67 -3.37 5.80
C GLU A 1 -14.42 -3.28 7.31
N ARG A 2 -15.42 -3.24 8.21
CA ARG A 2 -15.15 -3.16 9.67
C ARG A 2 -14.27 -4.29 10.21
N GLU A 3 -14.48 -5.52 9.74
CA GLU A 3 -13.66 -6.68 10.12
C GLU A 3 -12.22 -6.55 9.63
N LYS A 4 -11.99 -5.99 8.44
CA LYS A 4 -10.65 -5.77 7.88
C LYS A 4 -9.88 -4.71 8.67
N ASN A 5 -10.54 -3.61 9.06
CA ASN A 5 -9.90 -2.60 9.91
C ASN A 5 -9.52 -3.16 11.27
N LYS A 6 -10.39 -4.01 11.85
CA LYS A 6 -10.08 -4.68 13.10
C LYS A 6 -8.90 -5.64 12.94
N ALA A 7 -8.89 -6.45 11.89
CA ALA A 7 -7.77 -7.35 11.60
C ALA A 7 -6.44 -6.59 11.43
N LEU A 8 -6.46 -5.43 10.78
CA LEU A 8 -5.29 -4.55 10.68
C LEU A 8 -4.85 -4.02 12.04
N GLN A 9 -5.77 -3.55 12.87
CA GLN A 9 -5.46 -3.04 14.22
C GLN A 9 -4.87 -4.13 15.11
N ASP A 10 -5.48 -5.32 15.11
CA ASP A 10 -5.02 -6.48 15.88
C ASP A 10 -3.60 -6.87 15.41
N TRP A 11 -3.37 -6.95 14.09
CA TRP A 11 -2.06 -7.24 13.53
C TRP A 11 -0.99 -6.18 13.88
N LEU A 12 -1.34 -4.89 13.82
CA LEU A 12 -0.44 -3.81 14.23
C LEU A 12 -0.09 -3.92 15.72
N ALA A 13 -1.08 -4.16 16.57
CA ALA A 13 -0.89 -4.32 18.01
C ALA A 13 -0.01 -5.52 18.37
N ASP A 14 -0.25 -6.68 17.72
CA ASP A 14 0.53 -7.90 17.91
C ASP A 14 2.00 -7.72 17.50
N ASN A 15 2.28 -6.76 16.61
CA ASN A 15 3.62 -6.42 16.15
C ASN A 15 4.21 -5.16 16.81
N GLY A 16 3.67 -4.77 17.97
CA GLY A 16 4.28 -3.73 18.81
C GLY A 16 3.90 -2.29 18.45
N VAL A 17 2.94 -2.09 17.54
CA VAL A 17 2.39 -0.75 17.26
C VAL A 17 1.32 -0.43 18.31
N TYR A 18 1.48 0.68 19.01
CA TYR A 18 0.52 1.08 20.04
C TYR A 18 -0.79 1.57 19.41
N MET A 19 -1.88 0.82 19.56
CA MET A 19 -3.22 1.20 19.09
C MET A 19 -4.33 0.98 20.13
N SER A 20 -4.00 0.99 21.43
CA SER A 20 -4.95 0.65 22.49
C SER A 20 -6.11 1.64 22.60
N ASP A 21 -7.35 1.14 22.55
CA ASP A 21 -8.56 1.92 22.86
C ASP A 21 -8.77 2.18 24.37
N ARG A 22 -7.94 1.57 25.22
CA ARG A 22 -8.03 1.68 26.68
C ARG A 22 -6.80 2.35 27.26
N SER A 23 -7.01 3.13 28.31
CA SER A 23 -5.91 3.64 29.15
C SER A 23 -5.20 2.46 29.82
N GLY A 24 -3.87 2.44 29.72
CA GLY A 24 -3.01 1.60 30.53
C GLY A 24 -2.41 2.37 31.70
N TRP A 25 -1.60 1.69 32.52
CA TRP A 25 -0.82 2.38 33.55
C TRP A 25 0.21 3.30 32.89
N GLY A 26 0.02 4.61 32.98
CA GLY A 26 0.94 5.61 32.42
C GLY A 26 0.83 5.85 30.91
N LYS A 27 -0.13 5.24 30.20
CA LYS A 27 -0.39 5.51 28.78
C LYS A 27 -1.88 5.76 28.53
N ALA A 28 -2.19 6.93 27.96
CA ALA A 28 -3.52 7.28 27.50
C ALA A 28 -3.94 6.41 26.30
N PRO A 29 -5.26 6.22 26.06
CA PRO A 29 -5.73 5.53 24.86
C PRO A 29 -5.23 6.24 23.61
N HIS A 30 -5.12 5.47 22.53
CA HIS A 30 -4.66 5.96 21.24
C HIS A 30 -5.53 7.13 20.75
N GLY A 31 -4.89 8.20 20.29
CA GLY A 31 -5.56 9.46 19.95
C GLY A 31 -6.41 9.39 18.68
N LEU A 32 -6.27 8.31 17.88
CA LEU A 32 -6.96 8.15 16.60
C LEU A 32 -7.85 6.91 16.51
N VAL A 33 -8.77 6.95 15.55
CA VAL A 33 -9.55 5.81 15.09
C VAL A 33 -9.45 5.68 13.57
N ILE A 34 -9.43 4.43 13.09
CA ILE A 34 -9.50 4.14 11.66
C ILE A 34 -10.97 4.25 11.21
N SER A 35 -11.25 5.17 10.31
CA SER A 35 -12.55 5.33 9.65
C SER A 35 -12.51 4.81 8.23
N ASN A 36 -13.54 4.09 7.79
CA ASN A 36 -13.66 3.61 6.41
C ASN A 36 -13.91 4.73 5.41
N GLU A 37 -14.51 5.82 5.88
CA GLU A 37 -14.85 6.97 5.07
C GLU A 37 -14.41 8.22 5.82
N THR A 38 -13.67 9.06 5.10
CA THR A 38 -13.26 10.39 5.53
C THR A 38 -13.59 11.35 4.42
N THR A 39 -13.83 12.61 4.79
CA THR A 39 -14.11 13.68 3.85
C THR A 39 -13.09 14.78 4.01
N ASP A 40 -12.55 15.28 2.91
CA ASP A 40 -11.75 16.50 2.86
C ASP A 40 -12.51 17.56 2.06
N GLU A 41 -12.73 18.72 2.67
CA GLU A 41 -13.55 19.81 2.09
C GLU A 41 -14.94 19.38 1.54
N GLY A 42 -15.51 18.29 2.08
CA GLY A 42 -16.80 17.74 1.67
C GLY A 42 -16.72 16.64 0.59
N GLU A 43 -15.53 16.38 0.05
CA GLU A 43 -15.27 15.31 -0.92
C GLU A 43 -14.85 14.01 -0.22
N PRO A 44 -15.36 12.84 -0.62
CA PRO A 44 -14.98 11.56 -0.03
C PRO A 44 -13.54 11.18 -0.40
N CYS A 45 -12.71 10.89 0.61
CA CYS A 45 -11.30 10.50 0.44
C CYS A 45 -11.02 9.03 0.78
N GLY A 46 -12.06 8.22 0.97
CA GLY A 46 -11.93 6.82 1.36
C GLY A 46 -11.47 6.65 2.80
N ARG A 47 -10.70 5.57 3.07
CA ARG A 47 -10.26 5.22 4.42
C ARG A 47 -9.26 6.25 4.94
N GLY A 48 -9.47 6.69 6.18
CA GLY A 48 -8.58 7.65 6.83
C GLY A 48 -8.57 7.51 8.34
N LEU A 49 -7.89 8.45 8.97
CA LEU A 49 -7.71 8.49 10.42
C LEU A 49 -8.44 9.70 10.98
N LEU A 50 -9.22 9.48 12.03
CA LEU A 50 -9.95 10.53 12.73
C LEU A 50 -9.44 10.68 14.15
N ALA A 51 -9.33 11.92 14.61
CA ALA A 51 -8.97 12.21 15.99
C ALA A 51 -10.14 11.86 16.94
N LYS A 52 -9.85 11.06 17.96
CA LYS A 52 -10.76 10.73 19.07
C LYS A 52 -10.72 11.78 20.19
N ARG A 53 -9.68 12.61 20.19
CA ARG A 53 -9.44 13.70 21.15
C ARG A 53 -8.60 14.78 20.49
N ASP A 54 -8.48 15.90 21.16
CA ASP A 54 -7.56 16.96 20.75
C ASP A 54 -6.12 16.41 20.71
N LEU A 55 -5.43 16.75 19.61
CA LEU A 55 -4.03 16.43 19.38
C LEU A 55 -3.22 17.72 19.49
N THR A 56 -2.09 17.64 20.17
CA THR A 56 -1.17 18.80 20.25
C THR A 56 -0.24 18.79 19.03
N GLN A 57 0.13 19.96 18.54
CA GLN A 57 1.13 20.06 17.48
C GLN A 57 2.45 19.41 17.92
N GLY A 58 3.01 18.54 17.07
CA GLY A 58 4.23 17.79 17.37
C GLY A 58 4.02 16.56 18.26
N GLU A 59 2.80 16.25 18.65
CA GLU A 59 2.48 15.01 19.36
C GLU A 59 2.71 13.80 18.42
N PRO A 60 3.48 12.79 18.84
CA PRO A 60 3.65 11.58 18.05
C PRO A 60 2.33 10.81 17.98
N ILE A 61 1.89 10.53 16.76
CA ILE A 61 0.61 9.88 16.49
C ILE A 61 0.79 8.36 16.36
N PHE A 62 1.80 7.91 15.61
CA PHE A 62 2.15 6.50 15.45
C PHE A 62 3.66 6.32 15.49
N GLU A 63 4.07 5.14 15.96
CA GLU A 63 5.42 4.61 15.82
C GLU A 63 5.29 3.24 15.16
N ILE A 64 5.90 3.07 14.00
CA ILE A 64 5.85 1.82 13.23
C ILE A 64 7.26 1.22 13.21
N PRO A 65 7.45 0.00 13.73
CA PRO A 65 8.71 -0.72 13.59
C PRO A 65 9.08 -0.90 12.11
N VAL A 66 10.33 -0.64 11.75
CA VAL A 66 10.82 -0.77 10.36
C VAL A 66 10.66 -2.20 9.84
N GLU A 67 10.62 -3.17 10.74
CA GLU A 67 10.39 -4.58 10.46
C GLU A 67 9.04 -4.82 9.76
N LEU A 68 8.03 -3.98 10.03
CA LEU A 68 6.72 -4.03 9.39
C LEU A 68 6.68 -3.35 8.02
N CYS A 69 7.70 -2.59 7.65
CA CYS A 69 7.76 -1.92 6.37
C CYS A 69 8.17 -2.90 5.25
N LEU A 70 7.54 -2.74 4.08
CA LEU A 70 7.91 -3.42 2.85
C LEU A 70 9.04 -2.62 2.18
N THR A 71 10.27 -3.13 2.27
CA THR A 71 11.48 -2.46 1.78
C THR A 71 12.22 -3.31 0.75
N LYS A 72 13.10 -2.69 -0.03
CA LYS A 72 14.00 -3.42 -0.95
C LYS A 72 14.83 -4.48 -0.22
N ALA A 73 15.39 -4.14 0.94
CA ALA A 73 16.18 -5.09 1.73
C ALA A 73 15.36 -6.34 2.09
N LYS A 74 14.11 -6.16 2.48
CA LYS A 74 13.18 -7.25 2.76
C LYS A 74 12.86 -8.09 1.53
N ALA A 75 12.67 -7.43 0.39
CA ALA A 75 12.40 -8.11 -0.87
C ALA A 75 13.58 -8.98 -1.32
N VAL A 76 14.81 -8.45 -1.22
CA VAL A 76 16.05 -9.19 -1.50
C VAL A 76 16.20 -10.38 -0.57
N GLU A 77 16.01 -10.18 0.73
CA GLU A 77 16.14 -11.24 1.74
C GLU A 77 15.09 -12.36 1.56
N MET A 78 13.81 -12.00 1.44
CA MET A 78 12.71 -12.98 1.44
C MET A 78 12.55 -13.73 0.12
N LEU A 79 12.94 -13.11 -1.00
CA LEU A 79 12.69 -13.64 -2.34
C LEU A 79 13.97 -13.89 -3.14
N ASP A 80 15.15 -13.72 -2.53
CA ASP A 80 16.45 -13.90 -3.18
C ASP A 80 16.57 -13.07 -4.48
N LEU A 81 16.18 -11.80 -4.40
CA LEU A 81 16.21 -10.89 -5.55
C LEU A 81 17.61 -10.31 -5.76
N PRO A 82 18.00 -9.98 -7.00
CA PRO A 82 19.28 -9.29 -7.25
C PRO A 82 19.36 -7.94 -6.51
N GLU A 83 20.49 -7.67 -5.86
CA GLU A 83 20.71 -6.42 -5.12
C GLU A 83 20.74 -5.18 -6.01
N ASP A 84 21.09 -5.31 -7.28
CA ASP A 84 21.13 -4.25 -8.27
C ASP A 84 19.75 -3.91 -8.86
N LEU A 85 18.73 -4.73 -8.57
CA LEU A 85 17.38 -4.51 -9.03
C LEU A 85 16.83 -3.16 -8.54
N ASN A 86 16.05 -2.47 -9.37
CA ASN A 86 15.40 -1.22 -9.00
C ASN A 86 14.57 -1.40 -7.71
N GLU A 87 14.61 -0.40 -6.82
CA GLU A 87 13.92 -0.44 -5.53
C GLU A 87 12.39 -0.61 -5.67
N TYR A 88 11.76 0.16 -6.56
CA TYR A 88 10.32 0.06 -6.79
C TYR A 88 9.92 -1.30 -7.34
N ILE A 89 10.72 -1.85 -8.27
CA ILE A 89 10.49 -3.20 -8.82
C ILE A 89 10.64 -4.26 -7.72
N SER A 90 11.66 -4.14 -6.87
CA SER A 90 11.88 -5.08 -5.76
C SER A 90 10.70 -5.09 -4.79
N ILE A 91 10.21 -3.91 -4.40
CA ILE A 91 9.05 -3.76 -3.50
C ILE A 91 7.77 -4.25 -4.19
N ALA A 92 7.58 -3.98 -5.48
CA ALA A 92 6.43 -4.47 -6.25
C ALA A 92 6.40 -6.00 -6.31
N ILE A 93 7.55 -6.65 -6.55
CA ILE A 93 7.65 -8.12 -6.54
C ILE A 93 7.32 -8.68 -5.16
N LEU A 94 7.81 -8.04 -4.08
CA LEU A 94 7.48 -8.43 -2.71
C LEU A 94 5.97 -8.33 -2.45
N LEU A 95 5.34 -7.21 -2.82
CA LEU A 95 3.90 -7.01 -2.70
C LEU A 95 3.10 -8.06 -3.46
N ILE A 96 3.47 -8.35 -4.71
CA ILE A 96 2.80 -9.35 -5.54
C ILE A 96 2.97 -10.75 -4.94
N SER A 97 4.17 -11.09 -4.46
CA SER A 97 4.47 -12.38 -3.83
C SER A 97 3.64 -12.58 -2.56
N GLU A 98 3.64 -11.60 -1.66
CA GLU A 98 2.86 -11.64 -0.42
C GLU A 98 1.36 -11.70 -0.71
N ARG A 99 0.86 -10.94 -1.68
CA ARG A 99 -0.55 -11.04 -2.09
C ARG A 99 -0.92 -12.43 -2.61
N ASN A 100 -0.01 -13.10 -3.33
CA ASN A 100 -0.24 -14.43 -3.86
C ASN A 100 -0.24 -15.54 -2.78
N LYS A 101 0.42 -15.30 -1.63
CA LYS A 101 0.38 -16.23 -0.47
C LYS A 101 -1.00 -16.27 0.21
N GLY A 102 -1.87 -15.29 -0.06
CA GLY A 102 -3.23 -15.28 0.49
C GLY A 102 -3.25 -15.31 2.01
N SER A 103 -3.89 -16.32 2.62
CA SER A 103 -3.97 -16.51 4.08
C SER A 103 -2.62 -16.65 4.76
N ASP A 104 -1.60 -17.10 4.03
CA ASP A 104 -0.30 -17.45 4.59
C ASP A 104 0.66 -16.25 4.60
N SER A 105 0.23 -15.10 4.07
CA SER A 105 1.01 -13.87 4.11
C SER A 105 0.98 -13.23 5.49
N PHE A 106 2.17 -12.93 6.01
CA PHE A 106 2.31 -12.09 7.21
C PHE A 106 1.66 -10.71 7.02
N TYR A 107 1.73 -10.15 5.82
CA TYR A 107 1.20 -8.83 5.48
C TYR A 107 -0.27 -8.84 5.08
N LYS A 108 -0.97 -9.99 5.18
CA LYS A 108 -2.37 -10.11 4.76
C LYS A 108 -3.28 -9.01 5.34
N PRO A 109 -3.26 -8.69 6.65
CA PRO A 109 -4.15 -7.67 7.20
C PRO A 109 -3.90 -6.28 6.61
N TYR A 110 -2.66 -5.98 6.22
CA TYR A 110 -2.31 -4.77 5.49
C TYR A 110 -2.73 -4.82 4.02
N ILE A 111 -2.51 -5.94 3.32
CA ILE A 111 -2.85 -6.07 1.91
C ILE A 111 -4.37 -6.02 1.69
N ASP A 112 -5.16 -6.65 2.58
CA ASP A 112 -6.62 -6.72 2.47
C ASP A 112 -7.31 -5.34 2.57
N ILE A 113 -6.62 -4.35 3.12
CA ILE A 113 -7.13 -2.97 3.25
C ILE A 113 -6.67 -2.06 2.10
N LEU A 114 -5.73 -2.47 1.26
CA LEU A 114 -5.29 -1.62 0.16
C LEU A 114 -6.46 -1.29 -0.78
N PRO A 115 -6.50 -0.08 -1.36
CA PRO A 115 -7.54 0.32 -2.30
C PRO A 115 -7.54 -0.63 -3.51
N SER A 116 -8.72 -0.85 -4.09
CA SER A 116 -8.85 -1.63 -5.32
C SER A 116 -8.33 -0.84 -6.53
N ASP A 117 -8.21 -1.52 -7.68
CA ASP A 117 -7.91 -0.84 -8.95
C ASP A 117 -9.02 0.16 -9.32
N GLU A 118 -10.28 -0.14 -8.95
CA GLU A 118 -11.41 0.78 -9.16
C GLU A 118 -11.31 2.02 -8.26
N ASP A 119 -10.85 1.87 -7.01
CA ASP A 119 -10.66 2.99 -6.08
C ASP A 119 -9.55 3.95 -6.53
N LEU A 120 -8.45 3.41 -7.09
CA LEU A 120 -7.32 4.21 -7.56
C LEU A 120 -7.59 4.89 -8.91
N ASN A 121 -8.42 4.26 -9.75
CA ASN A 121 -8.82 4.72 -11.08
C ASN A 121 -7.73 5.46 -11.87
N PRO A 122 -6.53 4.87 -12.07
CA PRO A 122 -5.45 5.58 -12.72
C PRO A 122 -5.77 5.83 -14.21
N MET A 123 -5.42 7.00 -14.73
CA MET A 123 -5.81 7.42 -16.09
C MET A 123 -5.39 6.44 -17.20
N PHE A 124 -4.25 5.76 -17.05
CA PHE A 124 -3.81 4.75 -18.02
C PHE A 124 -4.68 3.48 -18.05
N ARG A 125 -5.69 3.37 -17.18
CA ARG A 125 -6.72 2.31 -17.19
C ARG A 125 -8.06 2.79 -17.76
N TRP A 126 -8.23 4.09 -17.99
CA TRP A 126 -9.50 4.65 -18.47
C TRP A 126 -9.84 4.16 -19.88
N PRO A 127 -11.13 4.09 -20.25
CA PRO A 127 -11.55 3.88 -21.62
C PRO A 127 -10.91 4.89 -22.57
N LYS A 128 -10.68 4.48 -23.82
CA LYS A 128 -10.02 5.35 -24.80
C LYS A 128 -10.84 6.59 -25.10
N GLU A 129 -12.17 6.46 -25.16
CA GLU A 129 -13.09 7.56 -25.42
C GLU A 129 -12.96 8.66 -24.34
N ASP A 130 -12.82 8.27 -23.08
CA ASP A 130 -12.68 9.20 -21.95
C ASP A 130 -11.31 9.92 -21.98
N ARG A 131 -10.25 9.22 -22.41
CA ARG A 131 -8.92 9.85 -22.56
C ARG A 131 -8.89 10.85 -23.71
N GLU A 132 -9.65 10.62 -24.78
CA GLU A 132 -9.75 11.54 -25.93
C GLU A 132 -10.36 12.89 -25.52
N LEU A 133 -11.24 12.92 -24.51
CA LEU A 133 -11.79 14.18 -23.96
C LEU A 133 -10.71 15.11 -23.37
N LEU A 134 -9.55 14.55 -22.98
CA LEU A 134 -8.43 15.28 -22.40
C LEU A 134 -7.32 15.55 -23.42
N GLN A 135 -7.57 15.33 -24.72
CA GLN A 135 -6.57 15.54 -25.76
C GLN A 135 -6.02 16.98 -25.73
N GLY A 136 -4.68 17.10 -25.79
CA GLY A 136 -3.97 18.37 -25.66
C GLY A 136 -3.55 18.70 -24.21
N SER A 137 -4.10 18.01 -23.22
CA SER A 137 -3.61 18.08 -21.84
C SER A 137 -2.26 17.34 -21.70
N PRO A 138 -1.29 17.89 -20.95
CA PRO A 138 -0.03 17.20 -20.66
C PRO A 138 -0.24 15.89 -19.88
N VAL A 139 -1.36 15.74 -19.17
CA VAL A 139 -1.68 14.55 -18.37
C VAL A 139 -1.85 13.32 -19.25
N VAL A 140 -2.40 13.45 -20.46
CA VAL A 140 -2.56 12.33 -21.40
C VAL A 140 -1.20 11.78 -21.83
N SER A 141 -0.24 12.67 -22.13
CA SER A 141 1.12 12.27 -22.48
C SER A 141 1.84 11.60 -21.30
N ALA A 142 1.68 12.13 -20.09
CA ALA A 142 2.25 11.55 -18.88
C ALA A 142 1.68 10.16 -18.58
N ALA A 143 0.35 9.98 -18.69
CA ALA A 143 -0.31 8.70 -18.48
C ALA A 143 0.17 7.65 -19.49
N LYS A 144 0.28 8.01 -20.78
CA LYS A 144 0.79 7.12 -21.82
C LYS A 144 2.25 6.74 -21.57
N SER A 145 3.09 7.70 -21.20
CA SER A 145 4.51 7.46 -20.89
C SER A 145 4.68 6.50 -19.71
N LEU A 146 3.82 6.65 -18.68
CA LEU A 146 3.81 5.73 -17.55
C LEU A 146 3.36 4.32 -17.94
N GLU A 147 2.32 4.20 -18.77
CA GLU A 147 1.83 2.91 -19.29
C GLU A 147 2.92 2.16 -20.06
N GLU A 148 3.59 2.84 -21.01
CA GLU A 148 4.68 2.27 -21.81
C GLU A 148 5.88 1.87 -20.94
N LYS A 149 6.24 2.70 -19.95
CA LYS A 149 7.30 2.40 -19.00
C LYS A 149 6.99 1.14 -18.19
N LEU A 150 5.79 1.05 -17.60
CA LEU A 150 5.38 -0.10 -16.79
C LEU A 150 5.34 -1.40 -17.62
N ALA A 151 4.85 -1.35 -18.86
CA ALA A 151 4.84 -2.50 -19.76
C ALA A 151 6.26 -2.97 -20.09
N THR A 152 7.18 -2.03 -20.34
CA THR A 152 8.59 -2.34 -20.62
C THR A 152 9.27 -2.98 -19.41
N GLU A 153 9.16 -2.34 -18.24
CA GLU A 153 9.74 -2.85 -16.98
C GLU A 153 9.18 -4.25 -16.65
N TYR A 154 7.88 -4.47 -16.82
CA TYR A 154 7.29 -5.78 -16.57
C TYR A 154 7.84 -6.86 -17.51
N ASN A 155 7.94 -6.57 -18.82
CA ASN A 155 8.43 -7.53 -19.80
C ASN A 155 9.88 -7.93 -19.53
N GLU A 156 10.76 -6.97 -19.24
CA GLU A 156 12.16 -7.20 -18.90
C GLU A 156 12.30 -8.11 -17.67
N ILE A 157 11.52 -7.86 -16.62
CA ILE A 157 11.52 -8.68 -15.39
C ILE A 157 10.90 -10.06 -15.64
N ASN A 158 9.85 -10.14 -16.44
CA ASN A 158 9.20 -11.41 -16.74
C ASN A 158 10.14 -12.36 -17.52
N GLU A 159 10.93 -11.82 -18.45
CA GLU A 159 11.93 -12.59 -19.19
C GLU A 159 13.13 -12.98 -18.32
N SER A 160 13.70 -12.02 -17.59
CA SER A 160 14.94 -12.21 -16.82
C SER A 160 14.76 -13.03 -15.53
N LEU A 161 13.64 -12.83 -14.83
CA LEU A 161 13.41 -13.38 -13.49
C LEU A 161 12.27 -14.43 -13.49
N PHE A 162 11.04 -14.03 -13.86
CA PHE A 162 9.88 -14.89 -13.65
C PHE A 162 9.89 -16.15 -14.52
N THR A 163 10.24 -16.02 -15.80
CA THR A 163 10.30 -17.17 -16.72
C THR A 163 11.43 -18.13 -16.33
N LYS A 164 12.54 -17.60 -15.79
CA LYS A 164 13.67 -18.39 -15.34
C LYS A 164 13.28 -19.28 -14.15
N ARG A 165 12.67 -18.69 -13.13
CA ARG A 165 12.18 -19.39 -11.93
C ARG A 165 11.03 -20.36 -12.17
N ARG A 166 10.25 -20.19 -13.24
CA ARG A 166 9.18 -21.16 -13.61
C ARG A 166 9.71 -22.45 -14.23
N LYS A 167 10.96 -22.46 -14.71
CA LYS A 167 11.59 -23.61 -15.36
C LYS A 167 12.44 -24.46 -14.39
N GLU A 168 12.74 -23.91 -13.21
CA GLU A 168 13.41 -24.58 -12.09
C GLU A 168 12.39 -25.29 -11.20
#